data_AF-A0A7V3G0H7-F1
#
_entry.id   AF-A0A7V3G0H7-F1
#
_cell.length_a   1.000
_cell.length_b   1.000
_cell.length_c   1.000
_cell.angle_alpha   90.00
_cell.angle_beta   90.00
_cell.angle_gamma   90.00
#
_symmetry.space_group_name_H-M   'P 1'
#
loop_
_entity.id
_entity.type
_entity.pdbx_description
1 polymer ?
#
loop_
_entity_poly.entity_id
_entity_poly.type
_entity_poly.pdbx_seq_one_letter_code
_entity_poly.pdbx_strand_id
1 'polypeptide(L)'
;MKTICQCLIGVAIGAGLTCLLAPAGAAAATPKRPNVLFLLTDDQRADALGALGHPVVQTPNLDRLVHAGFVFRNAYCLGSNVPAVCSPSRNMLLSGRAYFRWKGLQAPADQ
;
A
#
# COMPACT_ATOMS: atom_id res chain seq x y z
N MET A 1 21.78 -0.73 -20.55
CA MET A 1 21.58 -0.14 -21.89
C MET A 1 20.59 1.00 -21.75
N LYS A 2 20.82 2.29 -22.01
CA LYS A 2 21.96 3.10 -22.43
C LYS A 2 21.67 4.48 -21.82
N THR A 3 22.47 4.97 -20.88
CA THR A 3 22.31 6.33 -20.34
C THR A 3 23.23 7.27 -21.13
N ILE A 4 22.63 7.90 -22.13
CA ILE A 4 23.16 9.09 -22.80
C ILE A 4 22.96 10.26 -21.84
N CYS A 5 24.02 10.81 -21.27
CA CYS A 5 24.05 12.21 -20.82
C CYS A 5 25.49 12.62 -20.50
N GLN A 6 26.34 12.61 -21.53
CA GLN A 6 27.67 13.20 -21.44
C GLN A 6 27.54 14.65 -21.93
N CYS A 7 27.08 15.54 -21.05
CA CYS A 7 27.16 16.97 -21.25
C CYS A 7 28.29 17.54 -20.38
N LEU A 8 29.47 17.58 -20.99
CA LEU A 8 30.39 18.72 -21.02
C LEU A 8 30.36 19.66 -19.80
N ILE A 9 31.33 19.50 -18.91
CA ILE A 9 31.83 20.62 -18.08
C ILE A 9 33.20 20.99 -18.63
N GLY A 10 33.20 21.86 -19.64
CA GLY A 10 34.34 22.70 -19.96
C GLY A 10 34.17 24.01 -19.20
N VAL A 11 34.97 24.24 -18.16
CA VAL A 11 35.01 25.53 -17.45
C VAL A 11 35.99 26.43 -18.20
N ALA A 12 35.45 27.41 -18.94
CA ALA A 12 36.22 28.51 -19.49
C ALA A 12 36.21 29.68 -18.49
N ILE A 13 37.40 30.10 -18.07
CA ILE A 13 37.67 31.28 -17.26
C ILE A 13 37.60 32.50 -18.20
N GLY A 14 36.62 33.38 -18.00
CA GLY A 14 36.51 34.62 -18.77
C GLY A 14 35.48 35.56 -18.15
N ALA A 15 35.95 36.67 -17.61
CA ALA A 15 35.13 37.73 -17.03
C ALA A 15 34.14 38.30 -18.07
N GLY A 16 32.85 38.14 -17.81
CA GLY A 16 31.80 38.68 -18.66
C GLY A 16 30.42 38.38 -18.09
N LEU A 17 29.79 39.43 -17.56
CA LEU A 17 28.38 39.56 -17.17
C LEU A 17 27.46 38.58 -17.94
N THR A 18 27.18 37.41 -17.37
CA THR A 18 26.24 36.45 -17.96
C THR A 18 24.98 36.41 -17.11
N CYS A 19 23.91 36.80 -17.76
CA CYS A 19 22.56 37.00 -17.27
C CYS A 19 22.08 35.84 -16.39
N LEU A 20 21.55 36.20 -15.21
CA LEU A 20 20.69 35.36 -14.38
C LEU A 20 19.52 34.85 -15.24
N LEU A 21 19.58 33.61 -15.70
CA LEU A 21 18.40 32.89 -16.17
C LEU A 21 17.97 31.94 -15.04
N ALA A 22 17.26 32.50 -14.06
CA ALA A 22 16.51 31.68 -13.12
C ALA A 22 15.48 30.87 -13.94
N PRO A 23 15.43 29.54 -13.82
CA PRO A 23 14.38 28.77 -14.46
C PRO A 23 13.04 29.25 -13.88
N ALA A 24 12.20 29.82 -14.75
CA ALA A 24 10.82 30.13 -14.46
C ALA A 24 10.18 28.89 -13.85
N GLY A 25 9.56 29.08 -12.69
CA GLY A 25 9.07 28.02 -11.84
C GLY A 25 8.34 26.95 -12.63
N ALA A 26 8.87 25.73 -12.57
CA ALA A 26 8.06 24.55 -12.82
C ALA A 26 6.94 24.59 -11.78
N ALA A 27 5.74 24.96 -12.21
CA ALA A 27 4.54 24.85 -11.40
C ALA A 27 4.47 23.40 -10.94
N ALA A 28 4.76 23.17 -9.67
CA ALA A 28 4.68 21.85 -9.06
C ALA A 28 3.25 21.38 -9.25
N ALA A 29 3.05 20.40 -10.15
CA ALA A 29 1.76 19.80 -10.37
C ALA A 29 1.26 19.30 -9.01
N THR A 30 0.14 19.85 -8.54
CA THR A 30 -0.43 19.46 -7.25
C THR A 30 -0.58 17.94 -7.27
N PRO A 31 0.12 17.21 -6.38
CA PRO A 31 0.12 15.75 -6.43
C PRO A 31 -1.33 15.28 -6.28
N LYS A 32 -1.82 14.64 -7.35
CA LYS A 32 -3.20 14.14 -7.39
C LYS A 32 -3.37 13.14 -6.25
N ARG A 33 -4.39 13.33 -5.42
CA ARG A 33 -4.70 12.40 -4.33
C ARG A 33 -4.89 11.00 -4.92
N PRO A 34 -4.18 9.97 -4.42
CA PRO A 34 -4.33 8.62 -4.93
C PRO A 34 -5.70 8.06 -4.56
N ASN A 35 -6.23 7.17 -5.39
CA ASN A 35 -7.39 6.36 -5.04
C ASN A 35 -6.92 5.13 -4.26
N VAL A 36 -7.67 4.73 -3.24
CA VAL A 36 -7.40 3.53 -2.43
C VAL A 36 -8.49 2.50 -2.70
N LEU A 37 -8.11 1.34 -3.24
CA LEU A 37 -8.99 0.19 -3.40
C LEU A 37 -8.68 -0.83 -2.30
N PHE A 38 -9.66 -1.13 -1.46
CA PHE A 38 -9.54 -2.12 -0.40
C PHE A 38 -10.28 -3.41 -0.78
N LEU A 39 -9.54 -4.50 -0.97
CA LEU A 39 -10.07 -5.82 -1.30
C LEU A 39 -9.94 -6.73 -0.07
N LEU A 40 -11.05 -7.33 0.36
CA LEU A 40 -11.11 -8.25 1.50
C LEU A 40 -11.90 -9.50 1.09
N THR A 41 -11.34 -10.67 1.39
CA THR A 41 -11.96 -11.99 1.22
C THR A 41 -12.27 -12.59 2.60
N ASP A 42 -13.40 -13.29 2.71
CA ASP A 42 -13.76 -14.01 3.94
C ASP A 42 -13.13 -15.42 3.93
N ASP A 43 -12.74 -15.92 5.10
CA ASP A 43 -12.12 -17.24 5.32
C ASP A 43 -10.88 -17.59 4.46
N GLN A 44 -10.15 -16.59 3.96
CA GLN A 44 -8.91 -16.84 3.21
C GLN A 44 -7.72 -17.10 4.15
N ARG A 45 -7.11 -18.29 4.03
CA ARG A 45 -5.88 -18.63 4.75
C ARG A 45 -4.66 -17.90 4.17
N ALA A 46 -3.67 -17.60 5.01
CA ALA A 46 -2.45 -16.89 4.62
C ALA A 46 -1.58 -17.66 3.60
N ASP A 47 -1.68 -18.99 3.57
CA ASP A 47 -0.98 -19.87 2.64
C ASP A 47 -1.78 -20.18 1.38
N ALA A 48 -2.96 -19.58 1.17
CA ALA A 48 -3.85 -19.90 0.05
C ALA A 48 -3.49 -19.22 -1.29
N LEU A 49 -2.27 -18.69 -1.44
CA LEU A 49 -1.81 -18.02 -2.66
C LEU A 49 -0.72 -18.84 -3.34
N GLY A 50 -0.86 -19.05 -4.65
CA GLY A 50 0.12 -19.77 -5.47
C GLY A 50 1.50 -19.10 -5.41
N ALA A 51 1.56 -17.78 -5.61
CA ALA A 51 2.81 -17.01 -5.53
C ALA A 51 3.47 -17.02 -4.13
N LEU A 52 2.74 -17.41 -3.08
CA LEU A 52 3.30 -17.56 -1.72
C LEU A 52 3.68 -19.00 -1.38
N GLY A 53 3.64 -19.92 -2.35
CA GLY A 53 4.16 -21.28 -2.22
C GLY A 53 3.09 -22.37 -2.06
N HIS A 54 1.81 -22.07 -2.27
CA HIS A 54 0.78 -23.11 -2.25
C HIS A 54 0.99 -24.09 -3.41
N PRO A 55 1.03 -25.43 -3.18
CA PRO A 55 1.39 -26.39 -4.22
C PRO A 55 0.33 -26.61 -5.31
N VAL A 56 -0.96 -26.41 -4.98
CA VAL A 56 -2.10 -26.73 -5.88
C VAL A 56 -2.93 -25.52 -6.30
N VAL A 57 -3.18 -24.55 -5.41
CA VAL A 57 -4.04 -23.39 -5.65
C VAL A 57 -3.43 -22.46 -6.69
N GLN A 58 -4.24 -22.11 -7.70
CA GLN A 58 -3.86 -21.20 -8.78
C GLN A 58 -4.56 -19.86 -8.59
N THR A 59 -3.79 -18.79 -8.41
CA THR A 59 -4.32 -17.44 -8.14
C THR A 59 -3.70 -16.38 -9.06
N PRO A 60 -3.77 -16.55 -10.40
CA PRO A 60 -2.97 -15.75 -11.35
C PRO A 60 -3.17 -14.22 -11.23
N ASN A 61 -4.36 -13.77 -10.84
CA ASN A 61 -4.65 -12.34 -10.63
C ASN A 61 -4.05 -11.80 -9.32
N LEU A 62 -4.09 -12.57 -8.23
CA LEU A 62 -3.49 -12.18 -6.96
C LEU A 62 -1.97 -12.35 -6.99
N ASP A 63 -1.47 -13.36 -7.69
CA ASP A 63 -0.04 -13.59 -7.93
C ASP A 63 0.59 -12.39 -8.65
N ARG A 64 -0.11 -11.81 -9.63
CA ARG A 64 0.32 -10.57 -10.29
C ARG A 64 0.44 -9.41 -9.28
N LEU A 65 -0.48 -9.29 -8.33
CA LEU A 65 -0.42 -8.26 -7.29
C LEU A 65 0.75 -8.49 -6.32
N VAL A 66 1.01 -9.75 -5.96
CA VAL A 66 2.16 -10.15 -5.13
C VAL A 66 3.47 -9.74 -5.79
N HIS A 67 3.64 -10.00 -7.08
CA HIS A 67 4.87 -9.65 -7.81
C HIS A 67 5.04 -8.16 -8.10
N ALA A 68 3.94 -7.41 -8.25
CA ALA A 68 3.97 -5.98 -8.53
C ALA A 68 4.04 -5.11 -7.26
N GLY A 69 3.86 -5.70 -6.08
CA GLY A 69 3.66 -4.98 -4.83
C GLY A 69 4.52 -5.48 -3.67
N PHE A 70 3.99 -5.32 -2.46
CA PHE A 70 4.63 -5.73 -1.23
C PHE A 70 3.70 -6.66 -0.43
N VAL A 71 4.27 -7.67 0.22
CA VAL A 71 3.52 -8.67 1.00
C VAL A 71 3.94 -8.64 2.46
N PHE A 72 2.96 -8.49 3.34
CA PHE A 72 3.14 -8.67 4.78
C PHE A 72 3.01 -10.16 5.13
N ARG A 73 4.15 -10.82 5.41
CA ARG A 73 4.16 -12.25 5.78
C ARG A 73 3.62 -12.55 7.18
N ASN A 74 3.62 -11.55 8.06
CA ASN A 74 3.19 -11.66 9.46
C ASN A 74 2.00 -10.73 9.73
N ALA A 75 0.93 -10.87 8.94
CA ALA A 75 -0.34 -10.18 9.15
C ALA A 75 -1.36 -11.15 9.78
N TYR A 76 -1.91 -10.79 10.93
CA TYR A 76 -2.77 -11.68 11.72
C TYR A 76 -4.24 -11.27 11.60
N CYS A 77 -5.12 -12.27 11.46
CA CYS A 77 -6.56 -12.04 11.51
C CYS A 77 -6.97 -11.64 12.92
N LEU A 78 -7.70 -10.54 13.03
CA LEU A 78 -8.21 -10.06 14.30
C LEU A 78 -9.41 -10.92 14.74
N GLY A 79 -9.56 -11.16 16.04
CA GLY A 79 -10.58 -12.05 16.60
C GLY A 79 -11.43 -11.43 17.72
N SER A 80 -12.11 -12.29 18.47
CA SER A 80 -12.83 -11.99 19.70
C SER A 80 -12.12 -12.72 20.86
N ASN A 81 -12.88 -13.18 21.85
CA ASN A 81 -12.47 -14.18 22.83
C ASN A 81 -12.08 -15.52 22.17
N VAL A 82 -12.44 -15.72 20.90
CA VAL A 82 -12.00 -16.81 20.03
C VAL A 82 -11.29 -16.18 18.81
N PRO A 83 -10.19 -16.75 18.30
CA PRO A 83 -9.49 -16.22 17.13
C PRO A 83 -10.37 -16.28 15.87
N ALA A 84 -10.07 -15.42 14.89
CA ALA A 84 -10.63 -15.44 13.54
C ALA A 84 -12.18 -15.46 13.47
N VAL A 85 -12.83 -14.46 14.09
CA VAL A 85 -14.30 -14.30 14.05
C VAL A 85 -14.67 -13.12 13.15
N CYS A 86 -15.58 -13.34 12.20
CA CYS A 86 -15.84 -12.44 11.08
C CYS A 86 -16.34 -11.03 11.48
N SER A 87 -17.39 -10.94 12.29
CA SER A 87 -17.97 -9.67 12.77
C SER A 87 -16.98 -8.79 13.57
N PRO A 88 -16.33 -9.27 14.64
CA PRO A 88 -15.36 -8.49 15.40
C PRO A 88 -14.13 -8.12 14.56
N SER A 89 -13.65 -9.00 13.68
CA SER A 89 -12.55 -8.70 12.75
C SER A 89 -12.87 -7.49 11.85
N ARG A 90 -14.04 -7.52 11.20
CA ARG A 90 -14.52 -6.41 10.36
C ARG A 90 -14.73 -5.13 11.16
N ASN A 91 -15.30 -5.21 12.36
CA ASN A 91 -15.52 -4.03 13.20
C ASN A 91 -14.21 -3.36 13.60
N MET A 92 -13.17 -4.14 13.95
CA MET A 92 -11.86 -3.58 14.27
C MET A 92 -11.17 -2.97 13.04
N LEU A 93 -11.26 -3.65 11.90
CA LEU A 93 -10.70 -3.18 10.62
C LEU A 93 -11.32 -1.85 10.16
N LEU A 94 -12.65 -1.72 10.24
CA LEU A 94 -13.38 -0.52 9.81
C LEU A 94 -13.27 0.63 10.82
N SER A 95 -13.23 0.33 12.12
CA SER A 95 -13.16 1.37 13.16
C SER A 95 -11.74 1.77 13.56
N GLY A 96 -10.73 0.97 13.23
CA GLY A 96 -9.36 1.14 13.72
C GLY A 96 -9.22 0.93 15.24
N ARG A 97 -10.21 0.33 15.91
CA ARG A 97 -10.21 0.11 17.37
C ARG A 97 -10.03 -1.36 17.66
N ALA A 98 -9.25 -1.70 18.69
CA ALA A 98 -9.12 -3.07 19.18
C ALA A 98 -10.45 -3.59 19.77
N TYR A 99 -10.65 -4.91 19.76
CA TYR A 99 -11.86 -5.59 20.21
C TYR A 99 -12.35 -5.09 21.59
N PHE A 100 -11.49 -5.09 22.60
CA PHE A 100 -11.81 -4.62 23.96
C PHE A 100 -12.06 -3.10 24.07
N ARG A 101 -11.72 -2.34 23.03
CA ARG A 101 -11.92 -0.88 22.97
C ARG A 101 -13.08 -0.50 22.05
N TRP A 102 -13.69 -1.48 21.39
CA TRP A 102 -14.86 -1.27 20.55
C TRP A 102 -16.10 -1.20 21.42
N LYS A 103 -16.84 -0.10 21.35
CA LYS A 103 -18.01 0.18 22.20
C LYS A 103 -19.36 -0.08 21.49
N GLY A 104 -19.33 -0.62 20.27
CA GLY A 104 -20.52 -0.88 19.45
C GLY A 104 -21.32 0.36 19.04
N LEU A 105 -22.17 0.20 18.01
CA LEU A 105 -23.56 0.65 18.09
C LEU A 105 -24.33 -0.57 18.62
N GLN A 106 -24.85 -0.50 19.85
CA GLN A 106 -25.70 -1.47 20.57
C GLN A 106 -25.91 -2.87 19.92
N ALA A 107 -25.44 -3.94 20.59
CA ALA A 107 -26.10 -5.24 20.46
C ALA A 107 -27.44 -5.18 21.23
N PRO A 108 -28.56 -5.72 20.73
CA PRO A 108 -29.81 -5.82 21.49
C PRO A 108 -29.59 -6.58 22.80
N ALA A 109 -30.25 -6.11 23.85
CA ALA A 109 -30.04 -6.50 25.25
C ALA A 109 -30.68 -7.86 25.63
N ASP A 110 -30.81 -8.80 24.69
CA ASP A 110 -31.59 -10.03 24.88
C ASP A 110 -30.98 -11.32 24.26
N GLN A 111 -29.64 -11.42 24.17
CA GLN A 111 -28.96 -12.72 23.97
C GLN A 111 -27.91 -12.98 25.05
#